data_AF-A0A2X3H4R0-F1
#
_entry.id   AF-A0A2X3H4R0-F1
#
_cell.length_a   1.000
_cell.length_b   1.000
_cell.length_c   1.000
_cell.angle_alpha   90.00
_cell.angle_beta   90.00
_cell.angle_gamma   90.00
#
_symmetry.space_group_name_H-M   'P 1'
#
loop_
_entity.id
_entity.type
_entity.pdbx_description
1 polymer ?
#
loop_
_entity_poly.entity_id
_entity_poly.type
_entity_poly.pdbx_seq_one_letter_code
_entity_poly.pdbx_strand_id
1 'polypeptide(L)'
;MQLSIENGYQRFITLVANARKSTPEKIDQIAQGHVWTGEDAKANGLVDSLGDFDDAVAKAAELAKLKNLAPQLLSGRADLLLDGAG
;
A
#
# COMPACT_ATOMS: atom_id res chain seq x y z
N MET A 1 -1.32 6.70 -29.95
CA MET A 1 -2.15 6.46 -28.74
C MET A 1 -1.94 5.05 -28.20
N GLN A 2 -2.13 4.00 -29.00
CA GLN A 2 -1.96 2.60 -28.58
C GLN A 2 -0.57 2.30 -27.97
N LEU A 3 0.51 2.71 -28.65
CA LEU A 3 1.89 2.59 -28.14
C LEU A 3 2.10 3.24 -26.77
N SER A 4 1.42 4.35 -26.47
CA SER A 4 1.58 5.06 -25.20
C SER A 4 0.92 4.29 -24.05
N ILE A 5 -0.20 3.62 -24.30
CA ILE A 5 -0.89 2.76 -23.33
C ILE A 5 -0.06 1.51 -23.03
N GLU A 6 0.43 0.85 -24.07
CA GLU A 6 1.29 -0.35 -23.93
C GLU A 6 2.56 -0.04 -23.13
N ASN A 7 3.22 1.09 -23.42
CA ASN A 7 4.38 1.53 -22.64
C ASN A 7 4.03 1.84 -21.19
N GLY A 8 2.88 2.46 -20.93
CA GLY A 8 2.40 2.73 -19.58
C GLY A 8 2.17 1.44 -18.79
N TYR A 9 1.51 0.46 -19.42
CA TYR A 9 1.25 -0.84 -18.82
C TYR A 9 2.53 -1.61 -18.52
N GLN A 10 3.45 -1.71 -19.49
CA GLN A 10 4.74 -2.37 -19.31
C GLN A 10 5.57 -1.75 -18.19
N ARG A 11 5.56 -0.42 -18.10
CA ARG A 11 6.21 0.30 -17.00
C ARG A 11 5.58 -0.04 -15.65
N PHE A 12 4.25 -0.11 -15.58
CA PHE A 12 3.53 -0.45 -14.35
C PHE A 12 3.89 -1.86 -13.86
N ILE A 13 3.75 -2.89 -14.70
CA ILE A 13 4.03 -4.27 -14.28
C ILE A 13 5.51 -4.48 -13.93
N THR A 14 6.42 -3.76 -14.59
CA THR A 14 7.85 -3.77 -14.26
C THR A 14 8.13 -3.16 -12.89
N LEU A 15 7.49 -2.03 -12.55
CA LEU A 15 7.64 -1.40 -11.24
C LEU A 15 7.14 -2.33 -10.12
N VAL A 16 5.97 -2.93 -10.31
CA VAL A 16 5.39 -3.87 -9.34
C VAL A 16 6.29 -5.10 -9.18
N ALA A 17 6.78 -5.68 -10.28
CA ALA A 17 7.67 -6.83 -10.25
C ALA A 17 8.93 -6.55 -9.41
N ASN A 18 9.58 -5.40 -9.64
CA ASN A 18 10.77 -5.00 -8.88
C ASN A 18 10.48 -4.83 -7.39
N ALA A 19 9.38 -4.15 -7.03
CA ALA A 19 9.01 -3.90 -5.63
C ALA A 19 8.67 -5.20 -4.90
N ARG A 20 8.02 -6.15 -5.58
CA ARG A 20 7.57 -7.44 -5.02
C ARG A 20 8.57 -8.58 -5.23
N LYS A 21 9.78 -8.29 -5.74
CA LYS A 21 10.83 -9.30 -6.05
C LYS A 21 10.30 -10.44 -6.94
N SER A 22 9.51 -10.08 -7.96
CA SER A 22 8.89 -10.98 -8.93
C SER A 22 9.38 -10.66 -10.35
N THR A 23 8.75 -11.22 -11.39
CA THR A 23 9.02 -10.88 -12.80
C THR A 23 7.82 -10.21 -13.45
N PRO A 24 8.00 -9.36 -14.48
CA PRO A 24 6.89 -8.75 -15.20
C PRO A 24 5.86 -9.76 -15.70
N GLU A 25 6.29 -10.93 -16.16
CA GLU A 25 5.41 -12.00 -16.67
C GLU A 25 4.52 -12.59 -15.58
N LYS A 26 5.06 -12.78 -14.37
CA LYS A 26 4.27 -13.25 -13.22
C LYS A 26 3.28 -12.20 -12.76
N ILE A 27 3.68 -10.92 -12.75
CA ILE A 27 2.77 -9.82 -12.42
C ILE A 27 1.67 -9.70 -13.48
N ASP A 28 2.01 -9.84 -14.76
CA ASP A 28 1.05 -9.78 -15.87
C ASP A 28 -0.06 -10.82 -15.73
N GLN A 29 0.28 -12.05 -15.31
CA GLN A 29 -0.69 -13.13 -15.06
C GLN A 29 -1.75 -12.79 -13.99
N ILE A 30 -1.43 -11.90 -13.05
CA ILE A 30 -2.34 -11.47 -11.97
C ILE A 30 -2.77 -10.00 -12.10
N ALA A 31 -2.37 -9.33 -13.17
CA ALA A 31 -2.69 -7.93 -13.46
C ALA A 31 -3.89 -7.85 -14.43
N GLN A 32 -3.76 -7.15 -15.56
CA GLN A 32 -4.83 -7.04 -16.58
C GLN A 32 -6.11 -6.31 -16.11
N GLY A 33 -5.99 -5.37 -15.17
CA GLY A 33 -7.12 -4.60 -14.65
C GLY A 33 -8.01 -5.36 -13.66
N HIS A 34 -7.56 -6.53 -13.19
CA HIS A 34 -8.27 -7.28 -12.16
C HIS A 34 -8.26 -6.54 -10.81
N VAL A 35 -9.41 -6.53 -10.13
CA VAL A 35 -9.57 -5.95 -8.80
C VAL A 35 -9.50 -7.08 -7.77
N TRP A 36 -8.58 -6.95 -6.82
CA TRP A 36 -8.37 -7.95 -5.78
C TRP A 36 -8.97 -7.52 -4.45
N THR A 37 -9.52 -8.47 -3.70
CA THR A 37 -9.74 -8.27 -2.26
C THR A 37 -8.39 -8.19 -1.54
N GLY A 38 -8.38 -7.68 -0.30
CA GLY A 38 -7.15 -7.67 0.49
C GLY A 38 -6.56 -9.08 0.67
N GLU A 39 -7.41 -10.07 0.91
CA GLU A 39 -7.01 -11.47 1.12
C GLU A 39 -6.34 -12.05 -0.12
N ASP A 40 -6.95 -11.86 -1.30
CA ASP A 40 -6.39 -12.33 -2.56
C ASP A 40 -5.11 -11.59 -2.92
N ALA A 41 -5.05 -10.28 -2.67
CA ALA A 41 -3.84 -9.49 -2.89
C ALA A 41 -2.67 -10.02 -2.02
N LYS A 42 -2.95 -10.45 -0.79
CA LYS A 42 -1.93 -11.07 0.07
C LYS A 42 -1.52 -12.44 -0.44
N ALA A 43 -2.48 -13.28 -0.84
CA ALA A 43 -2.21 -14.60 -1.40
C ALA A 43 -1.37 -14.53 -2.69
N ASN A 44 -1.62 -13.54 -3.53
CA ASN A 44 -0.87 -13.25 -4.75
C ASN A 44 0.44 -12.47 -4.49
N GLY A 45 0.75 -12.16 -3.24
CA GLY A 45 1.98 -11.47 -2.86
C GLY A 45 2.06 -10.02 -3.34
N LEU A 46 0.92 -9.36 -3.59
CA LEU A 46 0.83 -7.93 -3.92
C LEU A 46 0.88 -7.04 -2.67
N VAL A 47 0.47 -7.56 -1.51
CA VAL A 47 0.60 -6.91 -0.20
C VAL A 47 1.32 -7.82 0.79
N ASP A 48 1.88 -7.23 1.85
CA ASP A 48 2.68 -7.98 2.85
C ASP A 48 1.82 -8.54 3.99
N SER A 49 0.78 -7.80 4.39
CA SER A 49 -0.08 -8.16 5.52
C SER A 49 -1.50 -7.64 5.34
N LEU A 50 -2.41 -8.25 6.10
CA LEU A 50 -3.77 -7.74 6.34
C LEU A 50 -3.77 -7.10 7.72
N GLY A 51 -4.49 -6.00 7.84
CA GLY A 51 -4.57 -5.22 9.07
C GLY A 51 -5.29 -3.91 8.81
N ASP A 52 -5.29 -3.05 9.82
CA ASP A 52 -5.87 -1.71 9.75
C ASP A 52 -4.80 -0.62 9.83
N PHE A 53 -5.23 0.60 10.15
CA PHE A 53 -4.34 1.75 10.26
C PHE A 53 -3.34 1.63 11.42
N ASP A 54 -3.77 1.08 12.56
CA ASP A 54 -2.93 0.97 13.75
C ASP A 54 -1.79 -0.03 13.52
N ASP A 55 -2.07 -1.12 12.79
CA ASP A 55 -1.06 -2.08 12.34
C ASP A 55 0.00 -1.42 11.45
N ALA A 56 -0.43 -0.57 10.51
CA ALA A 56 0.48 0.14 9.61
C ALA A 56 1.39 1.12 10.37
N VAL A 57 0.83 1.85 11.36
CA VAL A 57 1.58 2.77 12.22
C VAL A 57 2.57 2.02 13.10
N ALA A 58 2.13 0.92 13.72
CA ALA A 58 3.00 0.07 14.54
C ALA A 58 4.16 -0.49 13.71
N LYS A 59 3.89 -0.93 12.46
CA LYS A 59 4.94 -1.44 11.58
C LYS A 59 5.96 -0.36 11.19
N ALA A 60 5.50 0.86 10.91
CA ALA A 60 6.40 1.98 10.64
C ALA A 60 7.29 2.29 11.87
N ALA A 61 6.72 2.27 13.08
CA ALA A 61 7.47 2.45 14.33
C ALA A 61 8.58 1.41 14.50
N GLU A 62 8.23 0.14 14.28
CA GLU A 62 9.12 -1.01 14.38
C GLU A 62 10.31 -0.86 13.42
N LEU A 63 10.02 -0.55 12.14
CA LEU A 63 11.05 -0.36 11.11
C LEU A 63 11.96 0.84 11.42
N ALA A 64 11.41 1.89 12.04
CA ALA A 64 12.16 3.06 12.51
C ALA A 64 12.87 2.85 13.86
N LYS A 65 12.71 1.68 14.49
CA LYS A 65 13.26 1.35 15.83
C LYS A 65 12.81 2.31 16.93
N LEU A 66 11.59 2.84 16.82
CA LEU A 66 11.01 3.72 17.82
C LEU A 66 10.38 2.87 18.93
N LYS A 67 10.83 3.06 20.17
CA LYS A 67 10.39 2.24 21.32
C LYS A 67 9.00 2.60 21.84
N ASN A 68 8.52 3.82 21.58
CA ASN A 68 7.26 4.35 22.09
C ASN A 68 6.63 5.26 21.04
N LEU A 69 5.70 4.75 20.24
CA LEU A 69 4.86 5.61 19.43
C LEU A 69 3.72 6.08 20.34
N ALA A 70 3.90 7.25 20.94
CA ALA A 70 2.92 7.77 21.87
C ALA A 70 1.58 8.01 21.12
N PRO A 71 0.43 7.69 21.73
CA PRO A 71 -0.89 7.76 21.08
C PRO A 71 -1.30 9.18 20.64
N GLN A 72 -0.48 10.21 20.86
CA GLN A 72 -0.77 11.58 20.42
C GLN A 72 -0.85 11.72 18.88
N LEU A 73 -0.26 10.82 18.10
CA LEU A 73 -0.45 10.84 16.64
C LEU A 73 -1.85 10.35 16.22
N LEU A 74 -2.50 9.55 17.07
CA LEU A 74 -3.85 9.01 16.87
C LEU A 74 -4.94 9.95 17.42
N SER A 75 -4.67 10.71 18.49
CA SER A 75 -5.64 11.66 19.07
C SER A 75 -5.53 13.09 18.54
N GLY A 76 -4.32 13.55 18.16
CA GLY A 76 -4.03 14.98 17.95
C GLY A 76 -4.58 15.62 16.66
N ARG A 77 -5.40 14.93 15.87
CA ARG A 77 -6.02 15.49 14.65
C ARG A 77 -7.54 15.45 14.62
N ALA A 78 -8.20 14.77 15.55
CA ALA A 78 -9.66 14.84 15.67
C ALA A 78 -10.08 16.20 16.28
N ASP A 79 -9.29 16.71 17.23
CA ASP A 79 -9.62 17.92 18.00
C ASP A 79 -9.52 19.21 17.15
N LEU A 80 -8.60 19.24 16.17
CA LEU A 80 -8.37 20.40 15.29
C LEU A 80 -9.47 20.63 14.24
N LEU A 81 -10.40 19.69 14.06
CA LEU A 81 -11.51 19.83 13.11
C LEU A 81 -12.83 20.23 13.77
N LEU A 82 -12.92 20.20 15.10
CA LEU A 82 -14.16 20.50 15.83
C LEU A 82 -14.16 21.88 16.51
N ASP A 83 -13.00 22.51 16.71
CA ASP A 83 -12.88 23.85 17.32
C ASP A 83 -13.16 25.03 16.36
N GLY A 84 -13.56 24.76 15.11
CA GLY A 84 -13.86 25.80 14.10
C GLY A 84 -15.34 26.16 13.93
N ALA A 85 -16.24 25.58 14.73
CA ALA A 85 -17.68 25.80 14.65
C ALA A 85 -18.26 26.31 15.98
N GLY A 86 -17.78 27.47 16.42
CA GLY A 86 -18.32 28.26 17.51
C GLY A 86 -18.53 29.70 17.08
#